data_AF-A0A120E610-F1
#
_entry.id   AF-A0A120E610-F1
#
_cell.length_a   1.000
_cell.length_b   1.000
_cell.length_c   1.000
_cell.angle_alpha   90.00
_cell.angle_beta   90.00
_cell.angle_gamma   90.00
#
_symmetry.space_group_name_H-M   'P 1'
#
loop_
_entity.id
_entity.type
_entity.pdbx_description
1 polymer ?
#
loop_
_entity_poly.entity_id
_entity_poly.type
_entity_poly.pdbx_seq_one_letter_code
_entity_poly.pdbx_strand_id
1 'polypeptide(L)' 'MSVAARATRQALKEEQRVAAERRAAVTLKVQHWENGKAGPSEWIVKPDAEQH' A
#
# COMPACT_ATOMS: atom_id res chain seq x y z
N MET A 1 -0.64 -0.33 -12.11
CA MET A 1 0.11 -1.54 -12.57
C MET A 1 0.37 -2.46 -11.37
N SER A 2 -0.67 -3.08 -10.81
CA SER A 2 -0.60 -3.75 -9.49
C SER A 2 -0.76 -5.27 -9.55
N VAL A 3 -1.59 -5.77 -10.46
CA VAL A 3 -1.91 -7.21 -10.56
C VAL A 3 -0.72 -8.01 -11.09
N ALA A 4 -0.10 -7.58 -12.19
CA ALA A 4 1.07 -8.25 -12.76
C ALA A 4 2.26 -8.26 -11.79
N ALA A 5 2.54 -7.13 -11.12
CA ALA A 5 3.61 -7.03 -10.15
C ALA A 5 3.39 -7.97 -8.93
N ARG A 6 2.14 -8.18 -8.51
CA ARG A 6 1.81 -9.14 -7.45
C ARG A 6 2.10 -10.57 -7.89
N ALA A 7 1.68 -10.94 -9.10
CA ALA A 7 1.94 -12.27 -9.66
C ALA A 7 3.45 -12.55 -9.77
N THR A 8 4.25 -11.58 -10.21
CA THR A 8 5.71 -11.73 -10.31
C THR A 8 6.37 -11.95 -8.95
N ARG A 9 5.92 -11.27 -7.89
CA ARG A 9 6.49 -11.46 -6.54
C ARG A 9 6.24 -12.85 -5.98
N GLN A 10 5.07 -13.42 -6.26
CA GLN A 10 4.71 -14.77 -5.83
C GLN A 10 5.52 -15.87 -6.55
N ALA A 11 6.15 -15.54 -7.69
CA ALA A 11 7.00 -16.47 -8.45
C ALA A 11 8.49 -16.42 -8.04
N LEU A 12 8.90 -15.53 -7.14
CA LEU A 12 10.29 -15.41 -6.70
C LEU A 12 10.64 -16.43 -5.61
N LYS A 13 11.94 -16.73 -5.49
CA LYS A 13 12.48 -17.48 -4.35
C LYS A 13 12.26 -16.71 -3.04
N GLU A 14 12.18 -17.43 -1.92
CA GLU A 14 11.80 -16.87 -0.62
C GLU A 14 12.59 -15.62 -0.23
N GLU A 15 13.92 -15.68 -0.32
CA GLU A 15 14.83 -14.58 0.02
C GLU A 15 14.51 -13.29 -0.76
N GLN A 16 14.17 -13.43 -2.05
CA GLN A 16 13.87 -12.31 -2.94
C GLN A 16 12.40 -11.87 -2.80
N ARG A 17 11.50 -12.80 -2.48
CA ARG A 17 10.08 -12.54 -2.24
C ARG A 17 9.90 -11.61 -1.05
N VAL A 18 10.53 -11.89 0.09
CA VAL A 18 10.41 -11.06 1.30
C VAL A 18 10.86 -9.62 1.03
N ALA A 19 12.00 -9.42 0.37
CA ALA A 19 12.48 -8.09 0.01
C ALA A 19 11.57 -7.37 -1.01
N ALA A 20 10.91 -8.11 -1.89
CA ALA A 20 9.96 -7.55 -2.86
C ALA A 20 8.59 -7.23 -2.22
N GLU A 21 8.12 -8.01 -1.25
CA GLU A 21 6.87 -7.76 -0.54
C GLU A 21 6.97 -6.57 0.40
N ARG A 22 8.09 -6.41 1.12
CA ARG A 22 8.32 -5.22 1.96
C ARG A 22 8.25 -3.91 1.16
N ARG A 23 8.74 -3.90 -0.09
CA ARG A 23 8.65 -2.74 -0.98
C ARG A 23 7.25 -2.51 -1.57
N ALA A 24 6.41 -3.54 -1.54
CA ALA A 24 5.06 -3.45 -2.07
C ALA A 24 4.03 -2.95 -1.03
N ALA A 25 4.41 -2.87 0.25
CA ALA A 25 3.56 -2.30 1.30
C ALA A 25 3.37 -0.80 1.05
N VAL A 26 2.11 -0.38 0.92
CA VAL A 26 1.73 1.02 0.69
C VAL A 26 0.57 1.33 1.62
N THR A 27 0.69 2.44 2.34
CA THR A 27 -0.37 2.96 3.21
C THR A 27 -0.75 4.33 2.67
N LEU A 28 -2.04 4.56 2.40
CA LEU A 28 -2.52 5.80 1.79
C LEU A 28 -3.79 6.30 2.49
N LYS A 29 -3.67 7.50 3.06
CA LYS A 29 -4.79 8.29 3.57
C LYS A 29 -5.00 9.48 2.65
N VAL A 30 -6.23 9.71 2.22
CA VAL A 30 -6.61 10.85 1.40
C VAL A 30 -7.53 11.75 2.20
N GLN A 31 -7.37 13.05 2.01
CA GLN A 31 -8.29 14.05 2.52
C GLN A 31 -8.75 14.88 1.34
N HIS A 32 -10.08 15.00 1.18
CA HIS A 32 -10.63 15.86 0.14
C HIS A 32 -10.67 17.30 0.64
N TRP A 33 -10.20 18.24 -0.17
CA TRP A 33 -10.18 19.67 0.15
C TRP A 33 -11.03 20.41 -0.87
N GLU A 34 -11.94 21.24 -0.37
CA GLU A 34 -12.81 22.06 -1.20
C GLU A 34 -12.82 23.50 -0.67
N ASN A 35 -12.53 24.47 -1.54
CA ASN A 35 -12.50 25.90 -1.19
C ASN A 35 -11.65 26.24 0.06
N GLY A 36 -10.51 25.54 0.22
CA GLY A 36 -9.60 25.73 1.36
C GLY A 36 -10.08 25.10 2.67
N LYS A 37 -11.22 24.41 2.70
CA LYS A 37 -11.69 23.64 3.84
C LYS A 37 -11.34 22.17 3.68
N ALA A 38 -10.70 21.62 4.69
CA ALA A 38 -10.31 20.23 4.72
C ALA A 38 -11.52 19.36 5.13
N GLY A 39 -11.95 18.47 4.25
CA GLY A 39 -12.99 17.48 4.51
C GLY A 39 -12.49 16.32 5.40
N PRO A 40 -13.32 15.30 5.63
CA PRO A 40 -12.92 14.12 6.39
C PRO A 40 -11.76 13.38 5.69
N SER A 41 -10.84 12.86 6.48
CA SER A 41 -9.77 12.00 5.96
C SER A 41 -10.21 10.55 5.89
N GLU A 42 -10.04 9.90 4.74
CA GLU A 42 -10.39 8.51 4.50
C GLU A 42 -9.14 7.68 4.17
N TRP A 43 -9.09 6.45 4.67
CA TRP A 43 -8.04 5.49 4.32
C TRP A 43 -8.40 4.78 3.03
N ILE A 44 -7.68 5.08 1.94
CA ILE A 44 -7.82 4.36 0.66
C ILE A 44 -7.04 3.05 0.68
N VAL A 45 -5.86 3.06 1.29
CA VAL A 45 -5.10 1.84 1.59
C VAL A 45 -4.79 1.85 3.07
N LYS A 46 -5.44 0.94 3.79
CA LYS A 46 -5.30 0.81 5.24
C LYS A 46 -3.88 0.33 5.57
N PRO A 47 -3.27 0.85 6.65
CA PRO A 47 -2.07 0.24 7.19
C PRO A 47 -2.38 -1.17 7.67
N ASP A 48 -1.53 -2.14 7.34
CA ASP A 48 -1.57 -3.48 7.92
C ASP A 48 -1.38 -3.34 9.44
N ALA A 49 -2.37 -3.76 10.22
CA ALA A 49 -2.48 -3.50 11.65
C ALA A 49 -1.49 -4.31 12.53
N GLU A 50 -0.47 -4.95 11.95
CA GLU A 50 0.48 -5.84 12.63
C GLU A 50 1.94 -5.50 12.29
N GLN A 51 2.33 -4.24 12.50
CA GLN A 51 3.74 -3.86 12.58
C GLN A 51 3.98 -3.04 13.85
N HIS A 52 3.75 -3.69 15.00
CA HIS A 52 4.23 -3.26 16.31
C HIS A 52 4.78 -4.47 17.07
#